data_AF-A0A5A8DMK8-F1
#
_entry.id   AF-A0A5A8DMK8-F1
#
_cell.length_a   1.000
_cell.length_b   1.000
_cell.length_c   1.000
_cell.angle_alpha   90.00
_cell.angle_beta   90.00
_cell.angle_gamma   90.00
#
_symmetry.space_group_name_H-M   'P 1'
#
loop_
_entity.id
_entity.type
_entity.pdbx_description
1 polymer ?
#
loop_
_entity_poly.entity_id
_entity_poly.type
_entity_poly.pdbx_seq_one_letter_code
_entity_poly.pdbx_strand_id
1 'polypeptide(L)'
;MSAALHHIRSIGGTAPTSKRDAQVGRANDERTDLSEYEVTEGNGFAPFRLEYRDQFGQNQTKSEAYRTLSYRVHGRGPSNRRQEKVLRRFVDEQDRTAAAGSAHLKDLAPGSSKRSGQAYVKLG
;
A
#
# COMPACT_ATOMS: atom_id res chain seq x y z
N MET A 1 -16.13 11.87 21.22
CA MET A 1 -15.25 11.76 20.02
C MET A 1 -13.75 11.74 20.35
N SER A 2 -13.28 12.18 21.53
CA SER A 2 -11.85 12.17 21.91
C SER A 2 -11.25 10.78 22.12
N ALA A 3 -11.98 9.85 22.74
CA ALA A 3 -11.49 8.50 23.04
C ALA A 3 -11.16 7.67 21.79
N ALA A 4 -12.00 7.74 20.75
CA ALA A 4 -11.78 7.05 19.48
C ALA A 4 -10.54 7.56 18.74
N LEU A 5 -10.35 8.89 18.70
CA LEU A 5 -9.16 9.50 18.09
C LEU A 5 -7.88 9.13 18.85
N HIS A 6 -7.93 9.08 20.19
CA HIS A 6 -6.80 8.63 21.00
C HIS A 6 -6.44 7.18 20.72
N HIS A 7 -7.44 6.32 20.55
CA HIS A 7 -7.24 4.92 20.19
C HIS A 7 -6.58 4.76 18.82
N ILE A 8 -7.07 5.47 17.78
CA ILE A 8 -6.46 5.47 16.44
C ILE A 8 -5.01 5.96 16.49
N ARG A 9 -4.74 7.01 17.26
CA ARG A 9 -3.38 7.53 17.47
C ARG A 9 -2.48 6.52 18.17
N SER A 10 -2.98 5.82 19.20
CA SER A 10 -2.24 4.77 19.92
C SER A 10 -1.89 3.56 19.06
N ILE A 11 -2.76 3.21 18.09
CA ILE A 11 -2.52 2.15 17.09
C ILE A 11 -1.57 2.64 15.98
N GLY A 12 -1.22 3.93 15.95
CA GLY A 12 -0.36 4.53 14.93
C GLY A 12 -1.09 4.95 13.64
N GLY A 13 -2.43 4.93 13.64
CA GLY A 13 -3.26 5.22 12.45
C GLY A 13 -3.34 6.69 12.05
N THR A 14 -2.84 7.62 12.87
CA THR A 14 -2.77 9.06 12.53
C THR A 14 -1.37 9.54 12.18
N ALA A 15 -0.38 8.65 12.03
CA ALA A 15 0.94 9.08 11.63
C ALA A 15 0.85 9.67 10.21
N PRO A 16 1.33 10.92 9.97
CA PRO A 16 1.46 11.40 8.61
C PRO A 16 2.38 10.42 7.89
N THR A 17 1.92 9.85 6.78
CA THR A 17 2.73 8.98 5.91
C THR A 17 3.75 9.82 5.16
N SER A 18 4.57 10.58 5.88
CA SER A 18 5.79 11.20 5.39
C SER A 18 6.94 10.27 5.77
N LYS A 19 6.97 9.09 5.13
CA LYS A 19 8.16 8.23 5.19
C LYS A 19 8.50 7.77 3.78
N ARG A 20 9.37 8.58 3.17
CA ARG A 20 10.43 8.16 2.23
C ARG A 20 9.99 7.45 0.95
N ASP A 21 9.25 8.16 0.10
CA ASP A 21 9.15 7.84 -1.34
C ASP A 21 10.07 8.74 -2.18
N ALA A 22 11.34 8.83 -1.81
CA ALA A 22 12.35 9.54 -2.58
C ALA A 22 13.64 8.72 -2.70
N GLN A 23 13.51 7.48 -3.17
CA GLN A 23 14.65 6.76 -3.73
C GLN A 23 14.44 6.67 -5.25
N VAL A 24 14.62 7.78 -5.95
CA VAL A 24 14.69 7.82 -7.42
C VAL A 24 15.87 8.73 -7.79
N GLY A 25 16.85 8.18 -8.50
CA GLY A 25 18.08 8.88 -8.91
C GLY A 25 19.29 7.96 -8.96
N ARG A 26 20.36 8.38 -9.63
CA ARG A 26 21.69 7.77 -9.56
C ARG A 26 22.30 8.08 -8.19
N ALA A 27 23.27 7.26 -7.77
CA ALA A 27 23.93 7.43 -6.46
C ALA A 27 24.50 8.84 -6.21
N ASN A 28 24.81 9.58 -7.29
CA ASN A 28 25.44 10.90 -7.27
C ASN A 28 24.50 12.05 -7.65
N ASP A 29 23.20 11.81 -7.86
CA ASP A 29 22.28 12.90 -8.20
C ASP A 29 22.01 13.75 -6.95
N GLU A 30 21.97 15.09 -7.12
CA GLU A 30 21.63 16.02 -6.03
C GLU A 30 20.21 15.73 -5.54
N ARG A 31 20.12 15.42 -4.24
CA ARG A 31 18.87 15.06 -3.59
C ARG A 31 18.10 16.33 -3.27
N THR A 32 17.21 16.75 -4.16
CA THR A 32 16.26 17.80 -3.84
C THR A 32 15.12 17.19 -3.04
N ASP A 33 15.03 17.54 -1.76
CA ASP A 33 13.90 17.19 -0.92
C ASP A 33 12.70 18.02 -1.36
N LEU A 34 11.85 17.45 -2.23
CA LEU A 34 10.65 18.12 -2.74
C LEU A 34 9.60 18.40 -1.64
N SER A 35 9.87 18.02 -0.39
CA SER A 35 9.08 18.42 0.78
C SER A 35 9.31 19.88 1.20
N GLU A 36 10.36 20.52 0.68
CA GLU A 36 10.76 21.90 1.01
C GLU A 36 10.34 22.93 -0.06
N TYR A 37 9.32 22.63 -0.87
CA TYR A 37 8.60 23.70 -1.56
C TYR A 37 7.60 24.29 -0.55
N GLU A 38 8.01 25.34 0.15
CA GLU A 38 7.05 26.15 0.89
C GLU A 38 6.09 26.77 -0.13
N VAL A 39 4.80 26.45 -0.02
CA VAL A 39 3.75 27.15 -0.75
C VAL A 39 3.76 28.58 -0.24
N THR A 40 4.44 29.49 -0.92
CA THR A 40 4.28 30.92 -0.66
C THR A 40 2.82 31.27 -0.91
N GLU A 41 2.04 31.49 0.15
CA GLU A 41 0.59 31.74 0.13
C GLU A 41 0.17 33.01 -0.68
N GLY A 42 1.10 33.65 -1.39
CA GLY A 42 0.90 34.90 -2.14
C GLY A 42 0.55 34.75 -3.62
N ASN A 43 0.73 33.58 -4.24
CA ASN A 43 0.25 33.34 -5.61
C ASN A 43 -0.92 32.37 -5.52
N GLY A 44 -2.12 32.80 -5.90
CA GLY A 44 -3.42 32.09 -5.80
C GLY A 44 -3.56 30.77 -6.55
N PHE A 45 -2.49 29.97 -6.65
CA PHE A 45 -2.52 28.58 -7.06
C PHE A 45 -2.91 27.73 -5.87
N ALA A 46 -4.11 27.14 -5.95
CA ALA A 46 -4.50 26.07 -5.04
C ALA A 46 -3.43 24.97 -5.04
N PRO A 47 -3.17 24.31 -3.89
CA PRO A 47 -2.19 23.24 -3.81
C PRO A 47 -2.65 22.07 -4.71
N PHE A 48 -2.01 21.90 -5.88
CA PHE A 48 -2.32 20.81 -6.79
C PHE A 48 -1.64 19.52 -6.29
N ARG A 49 -2.40 18.43 -6.21
CA ARG A 49 -1.88 17.10 -5.83
C ARG A 49 -1.84 16.21 -7.05
N LEU A 50 -0.66 15.68 -7.35
CA LEU A 50 -0.49 14.72 -8.45
C LEU A 50 -0.74 13.30 -7.94
N GLU A 51 -1.97 12.81 -8.13
CA GLU A 51 -2.37 11.44 -7.79
C GLU A 51 -2.51 10.60 -9.06
N TYR A 52 -1.84 9.44 -9.09
CA TYR A 52 -2.01 8.46 -10.16
C TYR A 52 -3.01 7.41 -9.71
N ARG A 53 -4.16 7.33 -10.37
CA ARG A 53 -5.20 6.36 -10.06
C ARG A 53 -5.35 5.30 -11.14
N ASP A 54 -5.63 4.08 -10.72
CA ASP A 54 -5.98 2.98 -11.61
C ASP A 54 -7.47 3.00 -12.00
N GLN A 55 -7.91 1.95 -12.70
CA GLN A 55 -9.29 1.79 -13.16
C GLN A 55 -10.29 1.61 -12.00
N PHE A 56 -9.81 1.13 -10.85
CA PHE A 56 -10.57 0.87 -9.63
C PHE A 56 -10.46 2.03 -8.63
N GLY A 57 -9.81 3.14 -9.01
CA GLY A 57 -9.63 4.32 -8.17
C GLY A 57 -8.55 4.18 -7.11
N GLN A 58 -7.72 3.14 -7.16
CA GLN A 58 -6.61 2.93 -6.22
C GLN A 58 -5.40 3.79 -6.59
N ASN A 59 -4.68 4.27 -5.57
CA ASN A 59 -3.44 4.99 -5.76
C ASN A 59 -2.36 4.04 -6.31
N GLN A 60 -1.83 4.34 -7.49
CA GLN A 60 -0.74 3.59 -8.09
C GLN A 60 0.60 4.02 -7.51
N THR A 61 1.52 3.06 -7.42
CA THR A 61 2.93 3.39 -7.18
C THR A 61 3.48 4.18 -8.37
N LYS A 62 4.48 5.04 -8.15
CA LYS A 62 5.14 5.82 -9.23
C LYS A 62 5.60 4.91 -10.39
N SER A 63 6.06 3.70 -10.07
CA SER A 63 6.54 2.72 -11.04
C SER A 63 5.42 2.15 -11.93
N GLU A 64 4.22 1.99 -11.38
CA GLU A 64 3.05 1.48 -12.09
C GLU A 64 2.39 2.56 -12.92
N ALA A 65 2.36 3.79 -12.40
CA ALA A 65 1.94 4.97 -13.13
C ALA A 65 2.78 5.15 -14.40
N TYR A 66 4.11 5.11 -14.27
CA TYR A 66 5.01 5.19 -15.42
C TYR A 66 4.75 4.07 -16.43
N ARG A 67 4.64 2.81 -15.97
CA ARG A 67 4.36 1.67 -16.87
C ARG A 67 3.04 1.83 -17.61
N THR A 68 1.99 2.27 -16.93
CA THR A 68 0.67 2.53 -17.53
C THR A 68 0.77 3.62 -18.58
N LEU A 69 1.50 4.70 -18.28
CA LEU A 69 1.76 5.78 -19.22
C LEU A 69 2.54 5.27 -20.44
N SER A 70 3.61 4.51 -20.24
CA SER A 70 4.39 3.91 -21.33
C SER A 70 3.54 3.02 -22.23
N TYR A 71 2.62 2.22 -21.68
CA TYR A 71 1.71 1.40 -22.47
C TYR A 71 0.74 2.24 -23.32
N ARG A 72 0.24 3.35 -22.79
CA ARG A 72 -0.60 4.30 -23.55
C ARG A 72 0.18 4.96 -24.67
N VAL A 73 1.41 5.39 -24.39
CA VAL A 73 2.29 6.05 -25.36
C VAL A 73 2.73 5.10 -26.48
N HIS A 74 3.16 3.88 -26.14
CA HIS A 74 3.66 2.93 -27.12
C HIS A 74 2.59 2.02 -27.74
N GLY A 75 1.35 2.07 -27.25
CA GLY A 75 0.21 1.29 -27.76
C GLY A 75 0.30 -0.23 -27.53
N ARG A 76 1.34 -0.72 -26.84
CA ARG A 76 1.53 -2.15 -26.55
C ARG A 76 1.25 -2.42 -25.09
N GLY A 77 0.14 -3.10 -24.82
CA GLY A 77 -0.27 -3.44 -23.47
C GLY A 77 0.56 -4.56 -22.83
N PRO A 78 0.32 -4.84 -21.53
CA PRO A 78 0.89 -5.99 -20.85
C PRO A 78 0.35 -7.30 -21.44
N SER A 79 1.16 -8.37 -21.40
CA SER A 79 0.73 -9.71 -21.84
C SER A 79 -0.36 -10.30 -20.92
N ASN A 80 -1.19 -11.21 -21.46
CA ASN A 80 -2.29 -11.84 -20.72
C ASN A 80 -1.84 -12.48 -19.40
N ARG A 81 -0.73 -13.22 -19.42
CA ARG A 81 -0.14 -13.83 -18.21
C ARG A 81 0.23 -12.80 -17.15
N ARG A 82 0.70 -11.62 -17.56
CA ARG A 82 1.03 -10.53 -16.63
C ARG A 82 -0.23 -9.88 -16.06
N GLN A 83 -1.24 -9.68 -16.90
CA GLN A 83 -2.55 -9.16 -16.46
C GLN A 83 -3.18 -10.09 -15.41
N GLU A 84 -3.20 -11.39 -15.67
CA GLU A 84 -3.72 -12.39 -14.72
C GLU A 84 -2.96 -12.37 -13.38
N LYS A 85 -1.63 -12.30 -13.41
CA LYS A 85 -0.82 -12.22 -12.19
C LYS A 85 -1.12 -10.97 -11.36
N VAL A 86 -1.38 -9.83 -12.01
CA VAL A 86 -1.74 -8.59 -11.33
C VAL A 86 -3.12 -8.70 -10.71
N LEU A 87 -4.10 -9.26 -11.44
CA LEU A 87 -5.45 -9.49 -10.91
C LEU A 87 -5.44 -10.43 -9.70
N ARG A 88 -4.67 -11.53 -9.74
CA ARG A 88 -4.54 -12.44 -8.60
C ARG A 88 -3.99 -11.73 -7.35
N ARG A 89 -2.93 -10.92 -7.51
CA ARG A 89 -2.35 -10.15 -6.39
C ARG A 89 -3.35 -9.18 -5.77
N PHE A 90 -4.15 -8.54 -6.62
CA PHE A 90 -5.19 -7.62 -6.17
C PHE A 90 -6.26 -8.35 -5.34
N VAL A 91 -6.75 -9.49 -5.82
CA VAL A 91 -7.72 -10.31 -5.08
C VAL A 91 -7.12 -10.79 -3.75
N ASP A 92 -5.89 -11.30 -3.75
CA ASP A 92 -5.21 -11.73 -2.53
C ASP A 92 -5.07 -10.59 -1.51
N GLU A 93 -4.82 -9.36 -1.96
CA GLU A 93 -4.70 -8.19 -1.10
C GLU A 93 -6.06 -7.71 -0.56
N GLN A 94 -7.12 -7.77 -1.36
CA GLN A 94 -8.49 -7.55 -0.90
C GLN A 94 -8.90 -8.58 0.16
N ASP A 95 -8.61 -9.85 -0.07
CA ASP A 95 -8.91 -10.91 0.89
C ASP A 95 -8.13 -10.74 2.19
N ARG A 96 -6.84 -10.36 2.11
CA ARG A 96 -6.02 -10.06 3.29
C ARG A 96 -6.53 -8.87 4.08
N THR A 97 -6.87 -7.77 3.41
CA THR A 97 -7.38 -6.57 4.08
C THR A 97 -8.76 -6.81 4.72
N ALA A 98 -9.64 -7.56 4.04
CA ALA A 98 -10.91 -8.01 4.61
C ALA A 98 -10.70 -8.94 5.81
N ALA A 99 -9.76 -9.89 5.70
CA ALA A 99 -9.46 -10.84 6.77
C ALA A 99 -8.74 -10.20 7.96
N ALA A 100 -7.98 -9.12 7.79
CA ALA A 100 -7.32 -8.40 8.88
C ALA A 100 -8.31 -7.86 9.93
N GLY A 101 -9.56 -7.57 9.53
CA GLY A 101 -10.65 -7.26 10.47
C GLY A 101 -11.17 -8.47 11.29
N SER A 102 -10.81 -9.69 10.89
CA SER A 102 -11.27 -10.97 11.46
C SER A 102 -10.15 -11.86 12.01
N ALA A 103 -8.91 -11.35 12.03
CA ALA A 103 -7.68 -12.13 12.25
C ALA A 103 -7.62 -12.87 13.61
N HIS A 104 -8.48 -12.55 14.57
CA HIS A 104 -8.49 -13.20 15.87
C HIS A 104 -9.22 -14.56 15.92
N LEU A 105 -10.01 -14.96 14.93
CA LEU A 105 -10.82 -16.19 15.07
C LEU A 105 -10.06 -17.49 14.75
N LYS A 106 -9.00 -17.45 13.94
CA LYS A 106 -8.29 -18.65 13.48
C LYS A 106 -7.27 -19.17 14.49
N ASP A 107 -6.69 -18.29 15.30
CA ASP A 107 -5.74 -18.64 16.37
C ASP A 107 -6.44 -19.11 17.66
N LEU A 108 -7.76 -18.90 17.79
CA LEU A 108 -8.57 -19.37 18.91
C LEU A 108 -8.99 -20.85 18.80
N ALA A 109 -8.56 -21.56 17.74
CA ALA A 109 -8.82 -22.99 17.57
C ALA A 109 -7.58 -23.89 17.77
N PRO A 110 -6.86 -23.89 18.92
CA PRO A 110 -6.02 -25.02 19.31
C PRO A 110 -6.87 -26.06 20.07
N GLY A 111 -7.98 -26.52 19.46
CA GLY A 111 -8.90 -27.49 20.08
C GLY A 111 -8.53 -28.96 19.89
N SER A 112 -7.54 -29.30 19.05
CA SER A 112 -7.23 -30.68 18.67
C SER A 112 -5.82 -31.17 19.04
N SER A 113 -5.05 -30.42 19.82
CA SER A 113 -3.73 -30.87 20.35
C SER A 113 -3.86 -31.99 21.39
N LYS A 114 -5.03 -32.15 22.02
CA LYS A 114 -5.20 -33.07 23.16
C LYS A 114 -5.02 -34.57 22.86
N ARG A 115 -4.97 -34.99 21.58
CA ARG A 115 -4.80 -36.43 21.22
C ARG A 115 -3.36 -36.88 21.01
N SER A 116 -2.41 -35.99 20.71
CA SER A 116 -1.04 -36.40 20.32
C SER A 116 0.02 -36.19 21.41
N GLY A 117 -0.29 -35.50 22.51
CA GLY A 117 0.66 -35.26 23.61
C GLY A 117 1.89 -34.43 23.22
N GLN A 118 1.89 -33.85 22.02
CA GLN A 118 2.99 -33.03 21.51
C GLN A 118 2.65 -31.56 21.67
N ALA A 119 3.59 -30.78 22.22
CA ALA A 119 3.45 -29.36 22.52
C ALA A 119 3.56 -28.44 21.27
N TYR A 120 3.74 -29.02 20.07
CA TYR A 120 3.93 -28.27 18.83
C TYR A 120 3.05 -28.81 17.71
N VAL A 121 2.70 -27.92 16.77
CA VAL A 121 2.02 -28.26 15.52
C VAL A 121 3.09 -28.54 14.47
N LYS A 122 3.13 -29.76 13.93
CA LYS A 122 4.02 -30.10 12.82
C LYS A 122 3.46 -29.47 11.54
N LEU A 123 4.18 -28.50 10.98
CA LEU A 123 3.90 -27.97 9.65
C LEU A 123 4.39 -29.02 8.64
N GLY A 124 3.45 -29.64 7.93
CA GLY A 124 3.71 -30.60 6.85
C GLY A 124 3.75 -29.94 5.48
#